data_AF-A0A1D1Y291-F1
#
_entry.id   AF-A0A1D1Y291-F1
#
_cell.length_a   1.000
_cell.length_b   1.000
_cell.length_c   1.000
_cell.angle_alpha   90.00
_cell.angle_beta   90.00
_cell.angle_gamma   90.00
#
_symmetry.space_group_name_H-M   'P 1'
#
loop_
_entity.id
_entity.type
_entity.pdbx_description
1 polymer ?
#
loop_
_entity_poly.entity_id
_entity_poly.type
_entity_poly.pdbx_seq_one_letter_code
_entity_poly.pdbx_strand_id
1 'polypeptide(L)'
;ITNLSSEEWIKNKMEEDDIIYFEYSEFSKFIEIGKGGFGIVTKAETNDEKLVALKGLRDSVIDENVIKNFINELKLLRKVSYHDNINRFLGITKDNTGYIMVLEYA
;
A
#
# COMPACT_ATOMS: atom_id res chain seq x y z
N ILE A 1 -19.32 -17.57 -11.81
CA ILE A 1 -18.58 -16.68 -10.88
C ILE A 1 -17.12 -16.97 -11.15
N THR A 2 -16.42 -16.10 -11.88
CA THR A 2 -14.99 -16.27 -12.11
C THR A 2 -14.27 -16.03 -10.78
N ASN A 3 -13.48 -17.00 -10.32
CA ASN A 3 -12.52 -16.77 -9.25
C ASN A 3 -11.45 -15.83 -9.84
N LEU A 4 -11.61 -14.52 -9.62
CA LEU A 4 -10.58 -13.53 -9.92
C LEU A 4 -9.36 -13.84 -9.04
N SER A 5 -8.17 -13.85 -9.66
CA SER A 5 -6.93 -13.94 -8.89
C SER A 5 -6.77 -12.70 -8.00
N SER A 6 -5.98 -12.80 -6.93
CA SER A 6 -5.73 -11.66 -6.04
C SER A 6 -5.17 -10.44 -6.79
N GLU A 7 -4.31 -10.64 -7.79
CA GLU A 7 -3.81 -9.54 -8.63
C GLU A 7 -4.89 -8.89 -9.49
N GLU A 8 -5.79 -9.70 -10.05
CA GLU A 8 -6.87 -9.20 -10.91
C GLU A 8 -7.88 -8.37 -10.11
N TRP A 9 -8.10 -8.72 -8.83
CA TRP A 9 -8.89 -7.88 -7.93
C TRP A 9 -8.26 -6.48 -7.75
N ILE A 10 -6.94 -6.39 -7.56
CA ILE A 10 -6.25 -5.09 -7.41
C ILE A 10 -6.35 -4.29 -8.70
N LYS A 11 -6.08 -4.91 -9.85
CA LYS A 11 -6.18 -4.26 -11.17
C LYS A 11 -7.57 -3.70 -11.42
N ASN A 12 -8.62 -4.49 -11.18
CA ASN A 12 -10.00 -4.02 -11.33
C ASN A 12 -10.29 -2.81 -10.41
N LYS A 13 -9.77 -2.81 -9.18
CA LYS A 13 -9.93 -1.65 -8.27
C LYS A 13 -9.18 -0.40 -8.71
N MET A 14 -8.07 -0.55 -9.43
CA MET A 14 -7.39 0.57 -10.06
C MET A 14 -8.17 1.09 -11.29
N GLU A 15 -8.69 0.18 -12.13
CA GLU A 15 -9.49 0.54 -13.32
C GLU A 15 -10.84 1.19 -12.97
N GLU A 16 -11.42 0.84 -11.82
CA GLU A 16 -12.64 1.45 -11.29
C GLU A 16 -12.41 2.83 -10.61
N ASP A 17 -11.17 3.36 -10.62
CA ASP A 17 -10.73 4.55 -9.85
C ASP A 17 -11.02 4.47 -8.33
N ASP A 18 -11.26 3.25 -7.81
CA ASP A 18 -11.53 2.99 -6.39
C ASP A 18 -10.25 3.00 -5.54
N ILE A 19 -9.10 2.77 -6.19
CA ILE A 19 -7.77 2.83 -5.58
C ILE A 19 -6.85 3.63 -6.50
N ILE A 20 -6.31 4.73 -5.98
CA ILE A 20 -5.27 5.51 -6.65
C ILE A 20 -3.98 4.69 -6.69
N TYR A 21 -3.37 4.62 -7.87
CA TYR A 21 -2.06 4.05 -8.07
C TYR A 21 -1.03 5.16 -8.26
N PHE A 22 0.06 5.08 -7.51
CA PHE A 22 1.23 5.94 -7.65
C PHE A 22 2.33 5.15 -8.34
N GLU A 23 3.03 5.77 -9.29
CA GLU A 23 4.28 5.21 -9.79
C GLU A 23 5.33 5.27 -8.67
N TYR A 24 6.07 4.17 -8.46
CA TYR A 24 7.05 4.13 -7.37
C TYR A 24 8.16 5.19 -7.51
N SER A 25 8.41 5.65 -8.74
CA SER A 25 9.34 6.74 -9.05
C SER A 25 8.87 8.12 -8.60
N GLU A 26 7.60 8.27 -8.19
CA GLU A 26 7.07 9.52 -7.62
C GLU A 26 7.54 9.76 -6.18
N PHE A 27 8.20 8.78 -5.56
CA PHE A 27 8.67 8.85 -4.19
C PHE A 27 10.19 9.02 -4.11
N SER A 28 10.63 9.81 -3.14
CA SER A 28 12.04 10.07 -2.85
C SER A 28 12.30 10.16 -1.35
N LYS A 29 13.57 10.38 -0.96
CA LYS A 29 13.99 10.58 0.45
C LYS A 29 13.49 9.48 1.40
N PHE A 30 13.63 8.22 0.96
CA PHE A 30 13.20 7.05 1.72
C PHE A 30 13.96 6.91 3.05
N ILE A 31 13.22 6.83 4.15
CA ILE A 31 13.76 6.59 5.51
C ILE A 31 12.90 5.51 6.17
N GLU A 32 13.49 4.36 6.51
CA GLU A 32 12.81 3.36 7.33
C GLU A 32 12.53 3.96 8.72
N ILE A 33 11.26 3.97 9.12
CA ILE A 33 10.79 4.54 10.39
C ILE A 33 10.16 3.50 11.31
N GLY A 34 9.93 2.29 10.81
CA GLY A 34 9.34 1.23 11.61
C GLY A 34 9.44 -0.13 10.93
N LYS A 35 9.67 -1.16 11.73
CA LYS A 35 9.71 -2.56 11.31
C LYS A 35 9.15 -3.45 12.40
N GLY A 36 8.22 -4.33 12.05
CA GLY A 36 7.60 -5.20 13.03
C GLY A 36 6.76 -6.33 12.43
N GLY A 37 5.83 -6.85 13.22
CA GLY A 37 4.89 -7.90 12.79
C GLY A 37 3.95 -7.47 11.65
N PHE A 38 3.82 -6.16 11.42
CA PHE A 38 2.94 -5.57 10.42
C PHE A 38 3.68 -5.11 9.15
N GLY A 39 4.93 -5.55 8.96
CA GLY A 39 5.76 -5.16 7.81
C GLY A 39 6.75 -4.05 8.10
N ILE A 40 7.18 -3.39 7.02
CA ILE A 40 8.15 -2.29 7.02
C ILE A 40 7.40 -1.00 6.68
N VAL A 41 7.67 0.06 7.44
CA VAL A 41 7.16 1.40 7.19
C VAL A 41 8.32 2.31 6.86
N THR A 42 8.23 2.93 5.69
CA THR A 42 9.23 3.85 5.16
C THR A 42 8.59 5.22 4.96
N LYS A 43 9.14 6.26 5.56
CA LYS A 43 8.81 7.64 5.21
C LYS A 43 9.36 7.95 3.82
N ALA A 44 8.57 8.62 2.98
CA ALA A 44 9.03 9.14 1.70
C ALA A 44 8.41 10.52 1.43
N GLU A 45 8.96 11.22 0.43
CA GLU A 45 8.45 12.48 -0.08
C GLU A 45 7.98 12.28 -1.53
N THR A 46 6.77 12.75 -1.84
CA THR A 46 6.21 12.73 -3.20
C THR A 46 6.81 13.84 -4.07
N ASN A 47 6.56 13.80 -5.38
CA ASN A 47 6.97 14.86 -6.31
C ASN A 47 6.42 16.26 -5.97
N ASP A 48 5.29 16.35 -5.25
CA ASP A 48 4.71 17.59 -4.75
C ASP A 48 5.14 17.94 -3.31
N GLU A 49 6.27 17.38 -2.88
CA GLU A 49 6.93 17.62 -1.59
C GLU A 49 6.09 17.23 -0.35
N LYS A 50 5.04 16.40 -0.54
CA LYS A 50 4.25 15.88 0.57
C LYS A 50 4.93 14.67 1.20
N LEU A 51 4.88 14.61 2.53
CA LEU A 51 5.36 13.46 3.27
C LEU A 51 4.30 12.36 3.30
N VAL A 52 4.72 11.13 3.01
CA VAL A 52 3.88 9.93 3.05
C VAL A 52 4.57 8.81 3.83
N ALA A 53 3.76 7.88 4.34
CA ALA A 53 4.24 6.60 4.85
C ALA A 53 3.95 5.49 3.84
N LEU A 54 5.00 4.81 3.42
CA LEU A 54 4.97 3.63 2.55
C LEU A 54 5.03 2.38 3.43
N LYS A 55 3.94 1.61 3.47
CA LYS A 55 3.85 0.38 4.26
C LYS A 55 3.86 -0.84 3.35
N GLY A 56 4.98 -1.56 3.36
CA GLY A 56 5.15 -2.83 2.64
C GLY A 56 5.00 -4.03 3.58
N LEU A 57 4.57 -5.17 3.03
CA LEU A 57 4.58 -6.44 3.76
C LEU A 57 6.02 -6.95 3.92
N ARG A 58 6.24 -7.79 4.94
CA ARG A 58 7.57 -8.29 5.32
C ARG A 58 8.16 -9.30 4.33
N ASP A 59 7.32 -9.91 3.50
CA ASP A 59 7.70 -11.09 2.72
C ASP A 59 8.42 -10.71 1.43
N SER A 60 9.63 -11.23 1.27
CA SER A 60 10.52 -10.97 0.12
C SER A 60 10.18 -11.81 -1.12
N VAL A 61 9.12 -12.62 -1.06
CA VAL A 61 8.67 -13.46 -2.17
C VAL A 61 7.25 -13.04 -2.52
N ILE A 62 7.06 -12.54 -3.74
CA ILE A 62 5.73 -12.29 -4.28
C ILE A 62 5.09 -13.64 -4.59
N ASP A 63 4.20 -14.09 -3.71
CA ASP A 63 3.30 -15.22 -3.98
C ASP A 63 1.84 -14.79 -3.81
N GLU A 64 0.91 -15.65 -4.23
CA GLU A 64 -0.53 -15.36 -4.16
C GLU A 64 -1.01 -15.12 -2.71
N ASN A 65 -0.39 -15.76 -1.71
CA ASN A 65 -0.74 -15.58 -0.32
C ASN A 65 -0.30 -14.21 0.21
N VAL A 66 0.87 -13.71 -0.20
CA VAL A 66 1.35 -12.36 0.15
C VAL A 66 0.41 -11.31 -0.42
N ILE A 67 0.00 -11.45 -1.68
CA ILE A 67 -0.96 -10.53 -2.32
C ILE A 67 -2.33 -10.61 -1.63
N LYS A 68 -2.79 -11.81 -1.27
CA LYS A 68 -4.03 -11.99 -0.52
C LYS A 68 -3.98 -11.33 0.86
N ASN A 69 -2.86 -11.46 1.57
CA ASN A 69 -2.63 -10.82 2.86
C ASN A 69 -2.64 -9.30 2.72
N PHE A 70 -2.00 -8.77 1.67
CA PHE A 70 -2.02 -7.35 1.34
C PHE A 70 -3.45 -6.85 1.13
N ILE A 71 -4.25 -7.56 0.32
CA ILE A 71 -5.65 -7.22 0.05
C ILE A 71 -6.49 -7.25 1.33
N ASN A 72 -6.27 -8.22 2.22
CA ASN A 72 -6.99 -8.31 3.48
C ASN A 72 -6.69 -7.13 4.39
N GLU A 73 -5.40 -6.76 4.52
CA GLU A 73 -4.98 -5.61 5.30
C GLU A 73 -5.51 -4.30 4.71
N LEU A 74 -5.41 -4.14 3.39
CA LEU A 74 -5.96 -3.00 2.65
C LEU A 74 -7.48 -2.85 2.89
N LYS A 75 -8.24 -3.95 2.80
CA LYS A 75 -9.68 -3.95 3.09
C LYS A 75 -9.98 -3.56 4.53
N LEU A 76 -9.18 -4.05 5.49
CA LEU A 76 -9.34 -3.68 6.89
C LEU A 76 -9.06 -2.20 7.09
N LEU A 77 -7.94 -1.69 6.56
CA LEU A 77 -7.53 -0.30 6.67
C LEU A 77 -8.61 0.63 6.11
N ARG A 78 -9.11 0.37 4.90
CA ARG A 78 -10.19 1.16 4.29
C ARG A 78 -11.50 1.13 5.09
N LYS A 79 -11.76 0.07 5.85
CA LYS A 79 -12.91 -0.03 6.76
C LYS A 79 -12.73 0.72 8.08
N VAL A 80 -11.52 1.11 8.45
CA VAL A 80 -11.25 1.80 9.72
C VAL A 80 -10.68 3.22 9.52
N SER A 81 -10.36 3.60 8.28
CA SER A 81 -9.74 4.89 7.93
C SER A 81 -10.60 6.14 8.16
N TYR A 82 -11.79 6.00 8.74
CA TYR A 82 -12.62 7.14 9.17
C TYR A 82 -12.28 7.62 10.59
N HIS A 83 -11.41 6.93 11.31
CA HIS A 83 -11.03 7.31 12.67
C HIS A 83 -9.77 8.20 12.65
N ASP A 84 -9.80 9.32 13.37
CA ASP A 84 -8.72 10.32 13.41
C ASP A 84 -7.35 9.79 13.90
N ASN A 85 -7.33 8.61 14.52
CA ASN A 85 -6.12 7.98 15.05
C ASN A 85 -5.49 6.99 14.05
N ILE A 86 -6.02 6.91 12.83
CA ILE A 86 -5.56 5.98 11.80
C ILE A 86 -5.16 6.81 10.59
N ASN A 87 -3.89 6.69 10.18
CA ASN A 87 -3.40 7.39 9.00
C ASN A 87 -4.26 7.05 7.80
N ARG A 88 -4.70 8.10 7.09
CA ARG A 88 -5.57 7.94 5.94
C ARG A 88 -4.88 7.15 4.84
N PHE A 89 -5.61 6.23 4.25
CA PHE A 89 -5.20 5.54 3.04
C PHE A 89 -5.28 6.49 1.84
N LEU A 90 -4.16 6.65 1.12
CA LEU A 90 -4.07 7.50 -0.07
C LEU A 90 -4.11 6.70 -1.37
N GLY A 91 -3.55 5.49 -1.37
CA GLY A 91 -3.48 4.64 -2.55
C GLY A 91 -2.46 3.52 -2.40
N ILE A 92 -2.04 2.95 -3.52
CA ILE A 92 -1.01 1.91 -3.57
C ILE A 92 0.10 2.28 -4.54
N THR A 93 1.27 1.71 -4.35
CA THR A 93 2.37 1.67 -5.32
C THR A 93 2.89 0.23 -5.42
N LYS A 94 3.65 -0.07 -6.46
CA LYS A 94 4.33 -1.37 -6.60
C LYS A 94 5.81 -1.15 -6.90
N ASP A 95 6.68 -1.83 -6.15
CA ASP A 95 8.10 -1.91 -6.48
C ASP A 95 8.47 -3.32 -6.95
N ASN A 96 9.76 -3.61 -7.08
CA ASN A 96 10.25 -4.93 -7.48
C ASN A 96 9.96 -6.03 -6.44
N THR A 97 9.60 -5.65 -5.21
CA THR A 97 9.35 -6.55 -4.07
C THR A 97 7.87 -6.81 -3.83
N GLY A 98 6.98 -5.92 -4.28
CA GLY A 98 5.54 -6.14 -4.25
C GLY A 98 4.70 -4.87 -4.13
N TYR A 99 3.44 -5.06 -3.77
CA TYR A 99 2.51 -3.95 -3.51
C TYR A 99 2.79 -3.32 -2.14
N ILE A 100 2.68 -1.99 -2.10
CA ILE A 100 2.95 -1.14 -0.95
C ILE A 100 1.76 -0.19 -0.78
N MET A 101 1.28 -0.02 0.46
CA MET A 101 0.25 0.97 0.78
C MET A 101 0.88 2.35 0.94
N VAL A 102 0.24 3.36 0.34
CA VAL A 102 0.59 4.78 0.50
C VAL A 102 -0.39 5.39 1.49
N LEU A 103 0.15 5.92 2.59
CA LEU A 103 -0.61 6.48 3.70
C LEU A 103 -0.18 7.92 3.97
N GLU A 104 -1.07 8.72 4.55
CA GLU A 104 -0.67 10.02 5.11
C GLU A 104 0.43 9.82 6.17
N TYR A 105 1.41 10.72 6.15
CA TYR A 105 2.43 10.80 7.19
C TYR A 105 1.95 11.78 8.28
N ALA A 106 1.87 11.32 9.53
CA ALA A 106 1.43 12.08 10.70
C ALA A 106 2.62 12.48 11.58
#